data_AF-A0A8S3YYZ6-F1
#
_entry.id   AF-A0A8S3YYZ6-F1
#
_cell.length_a   1.000
_cell.length_b   1.000
_cell.length_c   1.000
_cell.angle_alpha   90.00
_cell.angle_beta   90.00
_cell.angle_gamma   90.00
#
_symmetry.space_group_name_H-M   'P 1'
#
loop_
_entity.id
_entity.type
_entity.pdbx_description
1 polymer ?
#
loop_
_entity_poly.entity_id
_entity_poly.type
_entity_poly.pdbx_seq_one_letter_code
_entity_poly.pdbx_strand_id
1 'polypeptide(L)'
;MAVTLMAKGLNLSLLQAPSLAKACSQIQKLHTQGSPLLFRSTQQLWAEPMKKKKRLDPMMSAARQAKKLKRLDKEIKKLARVGRILKPIEEIEVNLKKLTLARERKRTNPELTLEEADSRALLMKEWVRYRSKLWRQEYFTYERVFAAQQEALQELKAESEELYQAALQIDYGVVPVEFQGPKLTPPIKNYQLLDGEYVDTTRKY
;
A
#
# COMPACT_ATOMS: atom_id res chain seq x y z
N MET A 1 61.46 2.41 8.91
CA MET A 1 62.32 3.62 9.00
C MET A 1 61.36 4.80 9.03
N ALA A 2 61.11 5.39 10.20
CA ALA A 2 61.91 6.48 10.78
C ALA A 2 61.83 7.73 9.86
N VAL A 3 61.51 8.95 10.27
CA VAL A 3 61.53 9.68 11.55
C VAL A 3 60.88 11.05 11.18
N THR A 4 59.91 11.61 11.93
CA THR A 4 60.08 12.74 12.90
C THR A 4 60.76 13.98 12.25
N LEU A 5 60.44 15.27 12.47
CA LEU A 5 59.61 16.06 13.37
C LEU A 5 59.93 17.55 13.05
N MET A 6 59.08 18.49 13.47
CA MET A 6 59.39 19.90 13.85
C MET A 6 59.82 20.93 12.78
N ALA A 7 59.55 22.25 12.89
CA ALA A 7 58.75 23.09 13.78
C ALA A 7 58.89 24.58 13.36
N LYS A 8 58.14 25.46 14.05
CA LYS A 8 58.34 26.93 14.25
C LYS A 8 57.89 27.84 13.09
N GLY A 9 57.34 29.04 13.28
CA GLY A 9 57.05 29.89 14.45
C GLY A 9 56.19 31.07 13.96
N LEU A 10 55.18 31.50 14.73
CA LEU A 10 55.14 32.73 15.55
C LEU A 10 55.33 34.07 14.80
N ASN A 11 54.28 34.91 14.81
CA ASN A 11 54.25 36.35 15.21
C ASN A 11 52.81 36.88 14.94
N LEU A 12 51.91 37.20 15.88
CA LEU A 12 51.87 38.19 16.99
C LEU A 12 51.96 39.68 16.55
N SER A 13 50.81 40.36 16.56
CA SER A 13 50.58 41.72 17.11
C SER A 13 49.04 41.87 17.27
N LEU A 14 48.41 41.94 18.44
CA LEU A 14 48.56 42.74 19.66
C LEU A 14 48.13 44.20 19.46
N LEU A 15 46.89 44.49 19.90
CA LEU A 15 46.39 45.77 20.42
C LEU A 15 45.18 45.40 21.30
N GLN A 16 45.43 45.00 22.55
CA GLN A 16 45.30 45.83 23.75
C GLN A 16 43.86 46.24 24.07
N ALA A 17 43.34 45.62 25.14
CA ALA A 17 42.21 46.08 25.94
C ALA A 17 42.50 47.44 26.60
N PRO A 18 41.50 48.08 27.22
CA PRO A 18 41.45 47.91 28.67
C PRO A 18 40.05 47.76 29.28
N SER A 19 40.16 47.27 30.52
CA SER A 19 39.22 46.89 31.55
C SER A 19 38.35 47.99 32.13
N LEU A 20 37.18 47.54 32.63
CA LEU A 20 36.49 47.95 33.87
C LEU A 20 36.12 49.43 34.06
N ALA A 21 34.81 49.73 33.98
CA ALA A 21 34.05 50.21 35.15
C ALA A 21 32.57 50.48 34.81
N LYS A 22 31.72 49.85 35.63
CA LYS A 22 30.34 50.17 35.98
C LYS A 22 29.79 51.53 35.50
N ALA A 23 28.62 51.50 34.89
CA ALA A 23 27.52 52.36 35.31
C ALA A 23 26.18 51.74 34.92
N CYS A 24 25.34 51.56 35.93
CA CYS A 24 23.92 51.30 35.85
C CYS A 24 23.25 52.34 34.94
N SER A 25 22.54 51.90 33.91
CA SER A 25 21.42 52.68 33.38
C SER A 25 20.19 51.76 33.38
N GLN A 26 19.45 51.82 34.48
CA GLN A 26 18.04 51.44 34.53
C GLN A 26 17.32 52.16 33.38
N ILE A 27 17.14 51.48 32.26
CA ILE A 27 16.07 51.83 31.34
C ILE A 27 14.81 51.31 32.00
N GLN A 28 14.17 52.19 32.77
CA GLN A 28 12.81 52.05 33.26
C GLN A 28 11.88 51.86 32.06
N LYS A 29 11.63 50.60 31.67
CA LYS A 29 10.48 50.27 30.83
C LYS A 29 9.26 50.26 31.75
N LEU A 30 8.70 51.45 32.00
CA LEU A 30 7.40 51.59 32.65
C LEU A 30 6.36 50.97 31.72
N HIS A 31 5.95 49.75 32.05
CA HIS A 31 4.89 49.05 31.35
C HIS A 31 3.55 49.55 31.90
N THR A 32 2.87 50.41 31.16
CA THR A 32 1.52 50.88 31.46
C THR A 32 0.49 49.88 30.95
N GLN A 33 0.27 48.80 31.69
CA GLN A 33 -0.91 47.96 31.53
C GLN A 33 -1.59 47.75 32.89
N GLY A 34 -2.89 48.06 32.95
CA GLY A 34 -3.72 48.08 34.15
C GLY A 34 -4.21 46.71 34.62
N SER A 35 -3.38 45.67 34.51
CA SER A 35 -3.65 44.36 35.11
C SER A 35 -2.41 43.90 35.88
N PRO A 36 -2.56 43.20 37.03
CA PRO A 36 -1.41 42.75 37.79
C PRO A 36 -0.67 41.70 36.96
N LEU A 37 0.49 42.06 36.42
CA LEU A 37 1.43 41.09 35.91
C LEU A 37 1.91 40.27 37.11
N LEU A 38 1.28 39.10 37.29
CA LEU A 38 1.59 38.09 38.30
C LEU A 38 2.96 37.48 38.00
N PHE A 39 4.02 38.29 38.12
CA PHE A 39 5.39 37.82 38.05
C PHE A 39 5.65 36.91 39.25
N ARG A 40 5.51 35.61 39.03
CA ARG A 40 6.05 34.60 39.93
C ARG A 40 7.56 34.57 39.77
N SER A 41 8.23 35.44 40.51
CA SER A 41 9.66 35.28 40.79
C SER A 41 9.83 34.00 41.61
N THR A 42 10.25 32.90 40.99
CA THR A 42 10.77 31.76 41.75
C THR A 42 11.98 32.25 42.54
N GLN A 43 12.09 31.92 43.83
CA GLN A 43 13.30 32.21 44.59
C GLN A 43 14.51 31.73 43.79
N GLN A 44 15.51 32.61 43.59
CA GLN A 44 16.81 32.20 43.11
C GLN A 44 17.38 31.24 44.15
N LEU A 45 17.21 29.94 43.92
CA LEU A 45 17.97 28.93 44.63
C LEU A 45 19.40 29.14 44.19
N TRP A 46 20.25 29.58 45.12
CA TRP A 46 21.71 29.64 44.96
C TRP A 46 22.30 28.21 44.94
N ALA A 47 21.64 27.30 44.23
CA ALA A 47 22.08 25.95 44.04
C ALA A 47 23.28 25.97 43.09
N GLU A 48 24.29 25.18 43.41
CA GLU A 48 25.40 24.92 42.49
C GLU A 48 24.85 24.47 41.13
N PRO A 49 25.44 24.92 40.00
CA PRO A 49 24.99 24.51 38.67
C PRO A 49 24.87 22.99 38.59
N MET A 50 23.72 22.50 38.14
CA MET A 50 23.41 21.06 38.13
C MET A 50 24.57 20.27 37.49
N LYS A 51 25.09 19.29 38.23
CA LYS A 51 26.14 18.40 37.73
C LYS A 51 25.71 17.82 36.38
N LYS A 52 26.58 17.95 35.37
CA LYS A 52 26.33 17.44 34.01
C LYS A 52 25.90 15.97 34.11
N LYS A 53 24.75 15.64 33.50
CA LYS A 53 24.25 14.26 33.48
C LYS A 53 25.34 13.34 32.93
N LYS A 54 25.77 12.36 33.73
CA LYS A 54 26.77 11.38 33.30
C LYS A 54 26.20 10.54 32.15
N ARG A 55 27.02 10.31 31.13
CA ARG A 55 26.67 9.40 30.03
C ARG A 55 26.46 8.01 30.64
N LEU A 56 25.40 7.33 30.22
CA LEU A 56 25.11 5.96 30.66
C LEU A 56 26.24 5.03 30.23
N ASP A 57 26.56 4.08 31.11
CA ASP A 57 27.58 3.06 30.83
C ASP A 57 27.20 2.27 29.57
N PRO A 58 28.19 1.89 28.74
CA PRO A 58 27.94 1.19 27.48
C PRO A 58 27.17 -0.12 27.68
N MET A 59 27.47 -0.86 28.76
CA MET A 59 26.78 -2.11 29.12
C MET A 59 25.30 -1.88 29.48
N MET A 60 24.99 -0.80 30.19
CA MET A 60 23.61 -0.44 30.54
C MET A 60 22.81 0.05 29.32
N SER A 61 23.46 0.74 28.38
CA SER A 61 22.86 1.11 27.09
C SER A 61 22.54 -0.13 26.24
N ALA A 62 23.48 -1.06 26.13
CA ALA A 62 23.30 -2.32 25.40
C ALA A 62 22.17 -3.18 26.00
N ALA A 63 22.12 -3.31 27.33
CA ALA A 63 21.04 -4.04 28.00
C ALA A 63 19.65 -3.40 27.77
N ARG A 64 19.58 -2.06 27.73
CA ARG A 64 18.34 -1.35 27.37
C ARG A 64 17.94 -1.59 25.91
N GLN A 65 18.90 -1.59 24.99
CA GLN A 65 18.65 -1.89 23.58
C GLN A 65 18.17 -3.34 23.38
N ALA A 66 18.82 -4.31 24.01
CA ALA A 66 18.40 -5.72 23.95
C ALA A 66 16.99 -5.94 24.50
N LYS A 67 16.61 -5.25 25.58
CA LYS A 67 15.24 -5.27 26.11
C LYS A 67 14.23 -4.66 25.12
N LYS A 68 14.60 -3.61 24.38
CA LYS A 68 13.74 -3.03 23.33
C LYS A 68 13.56 -3.98 22.16
N LEU A 69 14.65 -4.59 21.67
CA LEU A 69 14.61 -5.59 20.59
C LEU A 69 13.69 -6.75 20.95
N LYS A 70 13.85 -7.35 22.14
CA LYS A 70 13.00 -8.45 22.60
C LYS A 70 11.51 -8.07 22.72
N ARG A 71 11.19 -6.80 22.98
CA ARG A 71 9.80 -6.32 23.01
C ARG A 71 9.25 -6.22 21.60
N LEU A 72 10.01 -5.61 20.69
CA LEU A 72 9.66 -5.50 19.28
C LEU A 72 9.48 -6.89 18.65
N ASP A 73 10.38 -7.83 18.91
CA ASP A 73 10.28 -9.21 18.41
C ASP A 73 8.99 -9.91 18.87
N LYS A 74 8.59 -9.69 20.13
CA LYS A 74 7.34 -10.25 20.65
C LYS A 74 6.12 -9.62 19.99
N GLU A 75 6.17 -8.33 19.71
CA GLU A 75 5.10 -7.59 19.06
C GLU A 75 4.97 -7.99 17.58
N ILE A 76 6.08 -8.10 16.87
CA ILE A 76 6.14 -8.65 15.51
C ILE A 76 5.58 -10.07 15.49
N LYS A 77 5.97 -10.95 16.42
CA LYS A 77 5.41 -12.32 16.51
C LYS A 77 3.90 -12.35 16.77
N LYS A 78 3.39 -11.41 17.56
CA LYS A 78 1.93 -11.29 17.80
C LYS A 78 1.20 -10.82 16.55
N LEU A 79 1.71 -9.79 15.87
CA LEU A 79 1.13 -9.27 14.64
C LEU A 79 1.19 -10.31 13.51
N ALA A 80 2.32 -11.03 13.38
CA ALA A 80 2.47 -12.10 12.41
C ALA A 80 1.49 -13.27 12.67
N ARG A 81 1.15 -13.55 13.94
CA ARG A 81 0.19 -14.60 14.32
C ARG A 81 -1.25 -14.27 13.90
N VAL A 82 -1.66 -13.01 13.94
CA VAL A 82 -3.04 -12.58 13.62
C VAL A 82 -3.29 -12.58 12.10
N GLY A 83 -2.26 -12.71 11.27
CA GLY A 83 -2.40 -12.69 9.82
C GLY A 83 -2.89 -11.34 9.30
N ARG A 84 -3.07 -11.24 7.98
CA ARG A 84 -3.63 -10.04 7.35
C ARG A 84 -5.14 -10.20 7.27
N ILE A 85 -5.87 -9.20 7.75
CA ILE A 85 -7.32 -9.10 7.52
C ILE A 85 -7.51 -8.72 6.04
N LEU A 86 -8.29 -9.51 5.31
CA LEU A 86 -8.60 -9.23 3.92
C LEU A 86 -9.49 -7.98 3.84
N LYS A 87 -9.28 -7.16 2.81
CA LYS A 87 -10.14 -6.01 2.56
C LYS A 87 -11.54 -6.52 2.17
N PRO A 88 -12.61 -5.85 2.64
CA PRO A 88 -13.97 -6.22 2.28
C PRO A 88 -14.21 -6.04 0.78
N ILE A 89 -15.03 -6.91 0.19
CA ILE A 89 -15.42 -6.83 -1.23
C ILE A 89 -16.76 -6.12 -1.31
N GLU A 90 -16.74 -4.85 -1.72
CA GLU A 90 -17.93 -3.97 -1.67
C GLU A 90 -19.12 -4.49 -2.51
N GLU A 91 -18.86 -5.25 -3.58
CA GLU A 91 -19.91 -5.80 -4.45
C GLU A 91 -20.65 -6.98 -3.83
N ILE A 92 -19.95 -7.78 -3.03
CA ILE A 92 -20.48 -8.98 -2.37
C ILE A 92 -21.18 -8.58 -1.06
N GLU A 93 -20.63 -7.60 -0.35
CA GLU A 93 -21.16 -7.18 0.94
C GLU A 93 -22.45 -6.37 0.82
N VAL A 94 -23.45 -6.76 1.60
CA VAL A 94 -24.73 -6.06 1.63
C VAL A 94 -24.58 -4.76 2.42
N ASN A 95 -24.65 -3.64 1.70
CA ASN A 95 -24.66 -2.31 2.29
C ASN A 95 -25.85 -2.11 3.25
N LEU A 96 -25.57 -1.71 4.51
CA LEU A 96 -26.59 -1.47 5.54
C LEU A 96 -27.68 -0.48 5.10
N LYS A 97 -27.33 0.54 4.32
CA LYS A 97 -28.30 1.51 3.75
C LYS A 97 -29.36 0.83 2.87
N LYS A 98 -28.99 -0.23 2.13
CA LYS A 98 -29.94 -1.00 1.30
C LYS A 98 -30.94 -1.75 2.18
N LEU A 99 -30.51 -2.26 3.33
CA LEU A 99 -31.39 -2.96 4.28
C LEU A 99 -32.39 -1.99 4.94
N THR A 100 -31.92 -0.82 5.38
CA THR A 100 -32.79 0.20 6.01
C THR A 100 -33.86 0.70 5.05
N LEU A 101 -33.47 1.00 3.81
CA LEU A 101 -34.37 1.54 2.78
C LEU A 101 -35.15 0.45 2.04
N ALA A 102 -34.95 -0.83 2.37
CA ALA A 102 -35.56 -1.95 1.66
C ALA A 102 -37.08 -1.90 1.72
N ARG A 103 -37.66 -1.45 2.83
CA ARG A 103 -39.12 -1.35 2.99
C ARG A 103 -39.71 -0.25 2.12
N GLU A 104 -39.09 0.92 2.10
CA GLU A 104 -39.56 2.10 1.37
C GLU A 104 -39.34 1.98 -0.13
N ARG A 105 -38.24 1.36 -0.56
CA ARG A 105 -37.85 1.21 -1.97
C ARG A 105 -38.28 -0.12 -2.60
N LYS A 106 -39.08 -0.94 -1.89
CA LYS A 106 -39.55 -2.22 -2.42
C LYS A 106 -40.52 -1.96 -3.56
N ARG A 107 -40.19 -2.45 -4.76
CA ARG A 107 -41.15 -2.52 -5.87
C ARG A 107 -42.09 -3.71 -5.63
N THR A 108 -43.38 -3.51 -5.85
CA THR A 108 -44.36 -4.60 -5.89
C THR A 108 -44.12 -5.41 -7.16
N ASN A 109 -43.98 -6.72 -7.03
CA ASN A 109 -43.88 -7.61 -8.18
C ASN A 109 -45.29 -7.87 -8.71
N PRO A 110 -45.54 -7.71 -10.03
CA PRO A 110 -46.80 -8.13 -10.61
C PRO A 110 -46.95 -9.65 -10.52
N GLU A 111 -48.17 -10.13 -10.33
CA GLU A 111 -48.49 -11.55 -10.47
C GLU A 111 -48.38 -11.93 -11.95
N LEU A 112 -47.69 -13.03 -12.22
CA LEU A 112 -47.54 -13.52 -13.59
C LEU A 112 -48.79 -14.28 -14.00
N THR A 113 -49.26 -14.06 -15.22
CA THR A 113 -50.29 -14.91 -15.82
C THR A 113 -49.71 -16.31 -16.08
N LEU A 114 -50.58 -17.32 -16.14
CA LEU A 114 -50.15 -18.70 -16.42
C LEU A 114 -49.46 -18.80 -17.79
N GLU A 115 -49.99 -18.10 -18.80
CA GLU A 115 -49.39 -18.05 -20.15
C GLU A 115 -47.97 -17.47 -20.13
N GLU A 116 -47.73 -16.40 -19.38
CA GLU A 116 -46.40 -15.82 -19.22
C GLU A 116 -45.44 -16.76 -18.50
N ALA A 117 -45.91 -17.43 -17.43
CA ALA A 117 -45.10 -18.39 -16.70
C ALA A 117 -44.68 -19.58 -17.59
N ASP A 118 -45.61 -20.12 -18.38
CA ASP A 118 -45.35 -21.21 -19.31
C ASP A 118 -44.41 -20.79 -20.44
N SER A 119 -44.59 -19.59 -21.01
CA SER A 119 -43.69 -19.06 -22.05
C SER A 119 -42.24 -18.94 -21.55
N ARG A 120 -42.04 -18.46 -20.32
CA ARG A 120 -40.71 -18.38 -19.68
C ARG A 120 -40.12 -19.76 -19.45
N ALA A 121 -40.93 -20.72 -19.02
CA ALA A 121 -40.48 -22.09 -18.81
C ALA A 121 -40.05 -22.77 -20.12
N LEU A 122 -40.79 -22.55 -21.21
CA LEU A 122 -40.43 -23.03 -22.55
C LEU A 122 -39.13 -22.39 -23.04
N LEU A 123 -39.01 -21.07 -22.93
CA LEU A 123 -37.79 -20.33 -23.30
C LEU A 123 -36.57 -20.82 -22.51
N MET A 124 -36.73 -21.09 -21.21
CA MET A 124 -35.64 -21.63 -20.39
C MET A 124 -35.23 -23.04 -20.87
N LYS A 125 -36.17 -23.91 -21.22
CA LYS A 125 -35.87 -25.24 -21.78
C LYS A 125 -35.12 -25.13 -23.10
N GLU A 126 -35.52 -24.23 -23.98
CA GLU A 126 -34.83 -23.96 -25.25
C GLU A 126 -33.43 -23.41 -25.03
N TRP A 127 -33.26 -22.47 -24.10
CA TRP A 127 -31.97 -21.92 -23.72
C TRP A 127 -31.02 -23.02 -23.21
N VAL A 128 -31.50 -23.90 -22.33
CA VAL A 128 -30.71 -25.04 -21.83
C VAL A 128 -30.29 -25.97 -22.97
N ARG A 129 -31.19 -26.29 -23.90
CA ARG A 129 -30.86 -27.10 -25.09
C ARG A 129 -29.80 -26.42 -25.95
N TYR A 130 -29.94 -25.12 -26.19
CA TYR A 130 -28.99 -24.32 -26.96
C TYR A 130 -27.60 -24.31 -26.30
N ARG A 131 -27.54 -23.96 -25.02
CA ARG A 131 -26.29 -23.94 -24.24
C ARG A 131 -25.61 -25.31 -24.19
N SER A 132 -26.38 -26.38 -24.04
CA SER A 132 -25.85 -27.75 -24.07
C SER A 132 -25.23 -28.10 -25.43
N LYS A 133 -25.86 -27.67 -26.53
CA LYS A 133 -25.32 -27.86 -27.88
C LYS A 133 -24.02 -27.09 -28.07
N LEU A 134 -23.98 -25.82 -27.66
CA LEU A 134 -22.78 -24.98 -27.75
C LEU A 134 -21.62 -25.59 -26.97
N TRP A 135 -21.86 -25.96 -25.71
CA TRP A 135 -20.84 -26.59 -24.87
C TRP A 135 -20.30 -27.87 -25.50
N ARG A 136 -21.17 -28.71 -26.08
CA ARG A 136 -20.73 -29.94 -26.75
C ARG A 136 -19.84 -29.64 -27.97
N GLN A 137 -20.14 -28.59 -28.73
CA GLN A 137 -19.33 -28.16 -29.88
C GLN A 137 -17.96 -27.61 -29.45
N GLU A 138 -17.93 -26.79 -28.40
CA GLU A 138 -16.69 -26.30 -27.79
C GLU A 138 -15.84 -27.47 -27.29
N TYR A 139 -16.47 -28.41 -26.57
CA TYR A 139 -15.82 -29.61 -26.07
C TYR A 139 -15.17 -30.43 -27.19
N PHE A 140 -15.92 -30.74 -28.27
CA PHE A 140 -15.34 -31.46 -29.41
C PHE A 140 -14.22 -30.69 -30.10
N THR A 141 -14.28 -29.36 -30.12
CA THR A 141 -13.22 -28.53 -30.68
C THR A 141 -11.95 -28.64 -29.84
N TYR A 142 -12.07 -28.60 -28.50
CA TYR A 142 -10.94 -28.80 -27.60
C TYR A 142 -10.34 -30.19 -27.73
N GLU A 143 -11.16 -31.24 -27.73
CA GLU A 143 -10.71 -32.62 -27.92
C GLU A 143 -9.95 -32.78 -29.23
N ARG A 144 -10.45 -32.18 -30.34
CA ARG A 144 -9.76 -32.23 -31.64
C ARG A 144 -8.41 -31.52 -31.61
N VAL A 145 -8.35 -30.33 -31.02
CA VAL A 145 -7.09 -29.57 -30.89
C VAL A 145 -6.09 -30.32 -30.03
N PHE A 146 -6.55 -30.93 -28.94
CA PHE A 146 -5.71 -31.70 -28.04
C PHE A 146 -5.19 -32.98 -28.68
N ALA A 147 -6.03 -33.74 -29.40
CA ALA A 147 -5.61 -34.91 -30.15
C ALA A 147 -4.56 -34.55 -31.21
N ALA A 148 -4.79 -33.49 -31.99
CA ALA A 148 -3.83 -33.02 -32.99
C ALA A 148 -2.50 -32.58 -32.35
N GLN A 149 -2.55 -31.92 -31.19
CA GLN A 149 -1.34 -31.56 -30.44
C GLN A 149 -0.57 -32.81 -29.98
N GLN A 150 -1.27 -33.83 -29.48
CA GLN A 150 -0.64 -35.08 -29.04
C GLN A 150 -0.02 -35.87 -30.20
N GLU A 151 -0.74 -36.00 -31.32
CA GLU A 151 -0.23 -36.63 -32.54
C GLU A 151 1.04 -35.91 -33.03
N ALA A 152 1.01 -34.59 -33.13
CA ALA A 152 2.17 -33.78 -33.51
C ALA A 152 3.37 -33.99 -32.57
N LEU A 153 3.15 -34.13 -31.25
CA LEU A 153 4.22 -34.41 -30.30
C LEU A 153 4.77 -35.83 -30.43
N GLN A 154 3.94 -36.81 -30.78
CA GLN A 154 4.38 -38.19 -31.03
C GLN A 154 5.24 -38.28 -32.30
N GLU A 155 4.82 -37.64 -33.38
CA GLU A 155 5.58 -37.55 -34.64
C GLU A 155 6.92 -36.83 -34.39
N LEU A 156 6.89 -35.69 -33.70
CA LEU A 156 8.09 -34.93 -33.38
C LEU A 156 9.08 -35.74 -32.53
N LYS A 157 8.59 -36.56 -31.60
CA LYS A 157 9.45 -37.48 -30.82
C LYS A 157 10.08 -38.57 -31.69
N ALA A 158 9.35 -39.08 -32.70
CA ALA A 158 9.88 -40.09 -33.61
C ALA A 158 10.98 -39.52 -34.52
N GLU A 159 10.89 -38.24 -34.89
CA GLU A 159 11.90 -37.53 -35.69
C GLU A 159 13.10 -37.04 -34.86
N SER A 160 12.86 -36.41 -33.70
CA SER A 160 13.89 -35.80 -32.86
C SER A 160 13.50 -35.74 -31.38
N GLU A 161 14.25 -36.45 -30.54
CA GLU A 161 14.03 -36.42 -29.09
C GLU A 161 14.45 -35.08 -28.44
N GLU A 162 15.47 -34.40 -28.97
CA GLU A 162 15.94 -33.12 -28.44
C GLU A 162 14.89 -32.02 -28.59
N LEU A 163 14.25 -31.93 -29.75
CA LEU A 163 13.16 -30.97 -30.00
C LEU A 163 11.93 -31.27 -29.15
N TYR A 164 11.64 -32.55 -28.90
CA TYR A 164 10.52 -32.96 -28.05
C TYR A 164 10.72 -32.47 -26.62
N GLN A 165 11.93 -32.64 -26.07
CA GLN A 165 12.27 -32.14 -24.75
C GLN A 165 12.20 -30.62 -24.66
N ALA A 166 12.61 -29.90 -25.72
CA ALA A 166 12.48 -28.45 -25.78
C ALA A 166 11.01 -28.00 -25.81
N ALA A 167 10.16 -28.66 -26.61
CA ALA A 167 8.74 -28.31 -26.75
C ALA A 167 7.91 -28.54 -25.46
N LEU A 168 8.35 -29.46 -24.58
CA LEU A 168 7.71 -29.69 -23.29
C LEU A 168 8.01 -28.60 -22.25
N GLN A 169 9.03 -27.78 -22.46
CA GLN A 169 9.40 -26.74 -21.51
C GLN A 169 8.34 -25.64 -21.49
N ILE A 170 7.99 -25.19 -20.28
CA ILE A 170 7.04 -24.09 -20.11
C ILE A 170 7.74 -22.79 -20.51
N ASP A 171 7.15 -22.07 -21.45
CA ASP A 171 7.61 -20.73 -21.80
C ASP A 171 7.12 -19.71 -20.76
N TYR A 172 8.03 -19.30 -19.87
CA TYR A 172 7.75 -18.27 -18.87
C TYR A 172 7.59 -16.87 -19.49
N GLY A 173 7.98 -16.66 -20.74
CA GLY A 173 7.78 -15.38 -21.45
C GLY A 173 6.32 -15.09 -21.79
N VAL A 174 5.47 -16.11 -21.83
CA VAL A 174 4.03 -15.96 -22.06
C VAL A 174 3.34 -15.38 -20.82
N VAL A 175 3.91 -15.51 -19.62
CA VAL A 175 3.34 -14.97 -18.39
C VAL A 175 4.04 -13.63 -18.06
N PRO A 176 3.35 -12.47 -18.00
CA PRO A 176 1.91 -12.23 -17.92
C PRO A 176 1.23 -11.95 -19.27
N VAL A 177 0.14 -12.67 -19.57
CA VAL A 177 -0.75 -12.35 -20.71
C VAL A 177 -1.80 -11.35 -20.26
N GLU A 178 -1.89 -10.22 -20.98
CA GLU A 178 -3.02 -9.29 -20.87
C GLU A 178 -3.88 -9.36 -22.13
N PHE A 179 -5.19 -9.60 -21.95
CA PHE A 179 -6.15 -9.62 -23.04
C PHE A 179 -7.33 -8.69 -22.72
N GLN A 180 -7.68 -7.84 -23.66
CA GLN A 180 -8.89 -7.02 -23.58
C GLN A 180 -10.01 -7.71 -24.37
N GLY A 181 -11.15 -7.89 -23.72
CA GLY A 181 -12.33 -8.49 -24.36
C GLY A 181 -12.82 -7.66 -25.57
N PRO A 182 -13.58 -8.29 -26.49
CA PRO A 182 -14.14 -7.59 -27.64
C PRO A 182 -15.10 -6.48 -27.16
N LYS A 183 -15.02 -5.31 -27.79
CA LYS A 183 -15.92 -4.18 -27.55
C LYS A 183 -17.18 -4.33 -28.40
N LEU A 184 -18.30 -3.74 -27.93
CA LEU A 184 -19.56 -3.73 -28.69
C LEU A 184 -19.42 -3.04 -30.05
N THR A 185 -18.66 -1.94 -30.09
CA THR A 185 -18.35 -1.18 -31.30
C THR A 185 -16.84 -1.03 -31.48
N PRO A 186 -16.36 -1.03 -32.74
CA PRO A 186 -14.95 -0.77 -33.02
C PRO A 186 -14.57 0.69 -32.70
N PRO A 187 -13.29 0.98 -32.46
CA PRO A 187 -12.83 2.34 -32.16
C PRO A 187 -13.01 3.26 -33.37
N ILE A 188 -13.53 4.47 -33.12
CA ILE A 188 -13.65 5.51 -34.14
C ILE A 188 -12.27 6.18 -34.32
N LYS A 189 -11.81 6.30 -35.56
CA LYS A 189 -10.53 6.95 -35.88
C LYS A 189 -10.61 8.45 -35.55
N ASN A 190 -9.56 8.98 -34.94
CA ASN A 190 -9.41 10.41 -34.61
C ASN A 190 -10.52 10.99 -33.73
N TYR A 191 -11.15 10.15 -32.89
CA TYR A 191 -12.12 10.64 -31.92
C TYR A 191 -11.42 11.49 -30.86
N GLN A 192 -11.77 12.78 -30.80
CA GLN A 192 -11.28 13.69 -29.77
C GLN A 192 -12.09 13.48 -28.49
N LEU A 193 -11.42 12.98 -27.45
CA LEU A 193 -12.01 12.85 -26.12
C LEU A 193 -12.25 14.24 -25.53
N LEU A 194 -13.34 14.39 -24.80
CA LEU A 194 -13.57 15.58 -23.98
C LEU A 194 -12.61 15.55 -22.79
N ASP A 195 -12.09 16.71 -22.42
CA ASP A 195 -11.18 16.84 -21.28
C ASP A 195 -11.93 16.63 -19.95
N GLY A 196 -11.27 15.99 -18.99
CA GLY A 196 -11.85 15.65 -17.69
C GLY A 196 -10.81 15.07 -16.71
N GLU A 197 -11.01 15.35 -15.42
CA GLU A 197 -10.13 14.87 -14.35
C GLU A 197 -10.62 13.53 -13.78
N TYR A 198 -9.72 12.56 -13.64
CA TYR A 198 -9.98 11.32 -12.93
C TYR A 198 -9.56 11.45 -11.46
N VAL A 199 -10.53 11.38 -10.55
CA VAL A 199 -10.27 11.35 -9.10
C VAL A 199 -10.55 9.96 -8.57
N ASP A 200 -9.52 9.31 -8.03
CA ASP A 200 -9.65 8.00 -7.39
C ASP A 200 -10.38 8.12 -6.05
N THR A 201 -11.61 7.57 -5.99
CA THR A 201 -12.45 7.55 -4.79
C THR A 201 -12.41 6.20 -4.05
N THR A 202 -11.42 5.34 -4.34
CA THR A 202 -11.30 4.03 -3.66
C THR A 202 -11.09 4.19 -2.15
N ARG A 203 -11.83 3.40 -1.37
CA ARG A 203 -11.75 3.42 0.09
C ARG A 203 -10.48 2.71 0.56
N LYS A 204 -9.75 3.36 1.48
CA LYS A 204 -8.57 2.77 2.14
C LYS A 204 -9.03 2.09 3.43
N TYR A 205 -8.63 0.83 3.59
CA TYR A 205 -8.94 -0.07 4.71
C TYR A 205 -7.64 -0.52 5.37
#